data_AF-A0AAV7G5C5-F1
#
_entry.id   AF-A0AAV7G5C5-F1
#
_cell.length_a   1.000
_cell.length_b   1.000
_cell.length_c   1.000
_cell.angle_alpha   90.00
_cell.angle_beta   90.00
_cell.angle_gamma   90.00
#
_symmetry.space_group_name_H-M   'P 1'
#
loop_
_entity.id
_entity.type
_entity.pdbx_description
1 polymer ?
#
loop_
_entity_poly.entity_id
_entity_poly.type
_entity_poly.pdbx_seq_one_letter_code
_entity_poly.pdbx_strand_id
1 'polypeptide(L)'
;MGQDQQLRSLAMTDHFMVRAGSVDKANYSEYPDPPVLAAELLNIVESAIFTFHDFLKRDKNKSCISMSLFKGHKHDASSLQQVQASLDKKEMKIKELSKKKEWKKSRPTTPSEVDLFLALIDIKVVSRVLRMAHISKEQLLWCEEKMSKLDLSDNKLRRDASPVLFPC
;
A
#
# COMPACT_ATOMS: atom_id res chain seq x y z
N MET A 1 61.33 35.51 -5.74
CA MET A 1 61.64 36.29 -6.95
C MET A 1 61.94 35.32 -8.07
N GLY A 2 61.04 35.17 -9.06
CA GLY A 2 61.51 34.73 -10.39
C GLY A 2 60.76 33.65 -11.17
N GLN A 3 59.62 33.08 -10.72
CA GLN A 3 58.85 32.14 -11.59
C GLN A 3 57.32 32.34 -11.59
N ASP A 4 56.79 33.27 -10.78
CA ASP A 4 55.36 33.62 -10.68
C ASP A 4 54.86 34.61 -11.75
N GLN A 5 55.69 34.97 -12.75
CA GLN A 5 55.40 36.12 -13.63
C GLN A 5 55.25 35.82 -15.13
N GLN A 6 55.38 34.56 -15.60
CA GLN A 6 55.43 34.30 -17.05
C GLN A 6 54.28 33.48 -17.66
N LEU A 7 53.35 32.89 -16.89
CA LEU A 7 52.18 32.20 -17.46
C LEU A 7 50.81 32.73 -17.00
N ARG A 8 50.82 33.83 -16.23
CA ARG A 8 49.67 34.74 -16.11
C ARG A 8 49.37 35.51 -17.41
N SER A 9 50.12 35.27 -18.48
CA SER A 9 49.96 35.93 -19.79
C SER A 9 49.07 35.17 -20.78
N LEU A 10 48.56 33.98 -20.45
CA LEU A 10 47.66 33.22 -21.35
C LEU A 10 46.29 32.94 -20.73
N ALA A 11 45.86 33.79 -19.81
CA ALA A 11 44.50 33.79 -19.25
C ALA A 11 43.60 34.88 -19.87
N MET A 12 44.07 35.62 -20.88
CA MET A 12 43.33 36.73 -21.47
C MET A 12 43.51 36.76 -22.98
N THR A 13 42.93 35.79 -23.66
CA THR A 13 42.47 35.97 -25.03
C THR A 13 41.37 34.95 -25.28
N ASP A 14 40.15 35.47 -25.27
CA ASP A 14 38.98 34.96 -25.98
C ASP A 14 38.39 33.64 -25.44
N HIS A 15 37.51 33.68 -24.45
CA HIS A 15 36.10 34.07 -24.63
C HIS A 15 35.64 33.91 -26.09
N PHE A 16 34.78 32.91 -26.32
CA PHE A 16 33.92 32.72 -27.49
C PHE A 16 34.42 31.75 -28.61
N MET A 17 34.22 30.45 -28.42
CA MET A 17 33.70 29.60 -29.50
C MET A 17 32.93 28.39 -28.97
N VAL A 18 31.62 28.43 -29.19
CA VAL A 18 30.67 27.31 -29.09
C VAL A 18 30.84 26.39 -30.33
N ARG A 19 30.46 25.11 -30.19
CA ARG A 19 30.28 24.02 -31.20
C ARG A 19 31.55 23.26 -31.60
N ALA A 20 31.57 21.94 -31.80
CA ALA A 20 30.50 20.96 -32.02
C ALA A 20 31.02 19.52 -31.73
N GLY A 21 30.14 18.67 -31.20
CA GLY A 21 30.06 17.24 -31.49
C GLY A 21 31.25 16.32 -31.14
N SER A 22 31.10 15.54 -30.09
CA SER A 22 31.38 14.09 -30.11
C SER A 22 30.52 13.42 -29.04
N VAL A 23 29.60 12.57 -29.50
CA VAL A 23 28.77 11.68 -28.68
C VAL A 23 29.67 10.53 -28.27
N ASP A 24 30.30 10.64 -27.10
CA ASP A 24 31.02 9.52 -26.50
C ASP A 24 30.12 8.80 -25.50
N LYS A 25 29.43 7.81 -26.08
CA LYS A 25 28.85 6.59 -25.53
C LYS A 25 28.76 6.52 -24.00
N ALA A 26 27.54 6.65 -23.51
CA ALA A 26 27.12 6.15 -22.22
C ALA A 26 27.52 4.67 -22.09
N ASN A 27 28.49 4.38 -21.23
CA ASN A 27 28.78 3.03 -20.79
C ASN A 27 27.70 2.64 -19.78
N TYR A 28 26.55 2.19 -20.29
CA TYR A 28 25.60 1.42 -19.51
C TYR A 28 26.31 0.11 -19.14
N SER A 29 26.63 -0.05 -17.86
CA SER A 29 27.28 -1.24 -17.33
C SER A 29 26.52 -2.49 -17.76
N GLU A 30 27.17 -3.33 -18.57
CA GLU A 30 26.71 -4.62 -19.07
C GLU A 30 26.82 -5.72 -17.98
N TYR A 31 26.50 -5.38 -16.74
CA TYR A 31 26.36 -6.34 -15.65
C TYR A 31 24.90 -6.35 -15.23
N PRO A 32 24.14 -7.41 -15.53
CA PRO A 32 22.78 -7.52 -15.02
C PRO A 32 22.84 -7.50 -13.50
N ASP A 33 21.89 -6.80 -12.88
CA ASP A 33 21.74 -6.81 -11.43
C ASP A 33 21.71 -8.26 -10.95
N PRO A 34 22.36 -8.57 -9.82
CA PRO A 34 22.37 -9.92 -9.28
C PRO A 34 20.93 -10.40 -9.05
N PRO A 35 20.63 -11.68 -9.35
CA PRO A 35 19.29 -12.22 -9.25
C PRO A 35 18.81 -12.19 -7.80
N VAL A 36 17.58 -11.71 -7.58
CA VAL A 36 16.95 -11.74 -6.27
C VAL A 36 16.56 -13.18 -5.93
N LEU A 37 17.03 -13.68 -4.78
CA LEU A 37 16.67 -15.02 -4.33
C LEU A 37 15.21 -15.05 -3.85
N ALA A 38 14.54 -16.20 -3.97
CA ALA A 38 13.14 -16.33 -3.54
C ALA A 38 12.94 -15.95 -2.06
N ALA A 39 13.89 -16.30 -1.19
CA ALA A 39 13.86 -15.92 0.23
C ALA A 39 13.98 -14.40 0.44
N GLU A 40 14.80 -13.73 -0.37
CA GLU A 40 14.95 -12.28 -0.33
C GLU A 40 13.67 -11.59 -0.81
N LEU A 41 13.06 -12.09 -1.89
CA LEU A 41 11.79 -11.60 -2.39
C LEU A 41 10.67 -11.73 -1.33
N LEU A 42 10.59 -12.88 -0.65
CA LEU A 42 9.61 -13.09 0.42
C LEU A 42 9.82 -12.10 1.57
N ASN A 43 11.06 -11.87 1.99
CA ASN A 43 11.39 -10.88 3.03
C ASN A 43 11.00 -9.45 2.61
N ILE A 44 11.20 -9.09 1.34
CA ILE A 44 10.81 -7.80 0.79
C ILE A 44 9.29 -7.64 0.81
N VAL A 45 8.56 -8.64 0.28
CA VAL A 45 7.09 -8.63 0.24
C VAL A 45 6.52 -8.57 1.66
N GLU A 46 7.03 -9.39 2.58
CA GLU A 46 6.62 -9.36 3.99
C GLU A 46 6.84 -7.97 4.59
N SER A 47 8.04 -7.40 4.44
CA SER A 47 8.38 -6.07 4.97
C SER A 47 7.49 -4.96 4.39
N ALA A 48 7.14 -5.07 3.11
CA ALA A 48 6.20 -4.14 2.46
C ALA A 48 4.79 -4.26 3.06
N ILE A 49 4.28 -5.46 3.30
CA ILE A 49 2.97 -5.69 3.93
C ILE A 49 2.95 -5.10 5.36
N PHE A 50 3.99 -5.31 6.16
CA PHE A 50 4.07 -4.73 7.50
C PHE A 50 4.11 -3.20 7.50
N THR A 51 4.91 -2.63 6.60
CA THR A 51 4.99 -1.18 6.43
C THR A 51 3.64 -0.60 6.03
N PHE A 52 2.93 -1.28 5.12
CA PHE A 52 1.58 -0.89 4.73
C PHE A 52 0.58 -0.98 5.90
N HIS A 53 0.63 -2.05 6.70
CA HIS A 53 -0.19 -2.16 7.90
C HIS A 53 0.08 -1.01 8.90
N ASP A 54 1.33 -0.62 9.07
CA ASP A 54 1.71 0.50 9.91
C ASP A 54 1.17 1.85 9.38
N PHE A 55 1.11 2.01 8.06
CA PHE A 55 0.40 3.13 7.45
C PHE A 55 -1.11 3.10 7.76
N LEU A 56 -1.77 1.95 7.58
CA LEU A 56 -3.20 1.77 7.88
C LEU A 56 -3.54 2.00 9.37
N LYS A 57 -2.61 1.73 10.29
CA LYS A 57 -2.78 2.07 11.71
C LYS A 57 -2.85 3.57 11.98
N ARG A 58 -2.16 4.37 11.17
CA ARG A 58 -2.15 5.83 11.28
C ARG A 58 -3.37 6.45 10.59
N ASP A 59 -4.02 5.71 9.70
CA ASP A 59 -5.30 6.08 9.12
C ASP A 59 -6.41 6.02 10.19
N LYS A 60 -6.71 7.18 10.77
CA LYS A 60 -7.68 7.31 11.86
C LYS A 60 -9.09 7.12 11.30
N ASN A 61 -9.80 6.12 11.80
CA ASN A 61 -11.24 5.97 11.58
C ASN A 61 -11.98 7.14 12.26
N LYS A 62 -12.22 8.24 11.55
CA LYS A 62 -13.34 9.11 11.89
C LYS A 62 -14.58 8.30 11.49
N SER A 63 -15.45 7.99 12.45
CA SER A 63 -16.72 7.31 12.11
C SER A 63 -17.38 8.12 11.00
N CYS A 64 -17.86 7.44 9.97
CA CYS A 64 -18.54 8.08 8.86
C CYS A 64 -19.88 8.63 9.38
N ILE A 65 -19.85 9.81 10.01
CA ILE A 65 -21.03 10.62 10.32
C ILE A 65 -21.65 11.17 9.00
N SER A 66 -20.96 10.99 7.88
CA SER A 66 -21.36 11.43 6.54
C SER A 66 -22.28 10.43 5.81
N MET A 67 -23.26 9.83 6.49
CA MET A 67 -24.38 9.20 5.77
C MET A 67 -25.34 10.23 5.15
N SER A 68 -25.14 11.53 5.40
CA SER A 68 -26.01 12.61 4.93
C SER A 68 -25.83 13.00 3.45
N LEU A 69 -24.82 12.48 2.74
CA LEU A 69 -24.55 12.85 1.34
C LEU A 69 -25.27 11.97 0.29
N PHE A 70 -25.82 10.81 0.66
CA PHE A 70 -26.57 9.94 -0.27
C PHE A 70 -28.04 10.34 -0.43
N LYS A 71 -28.35 11.65 -0.43
CA LYS A 71 -29.73 12.17 -0.49
C LYS A 71 -30.41 12.00 -1.86
N GLY A 72 -29.76 11.37 -2.84
CA GLY A 72 -30.26 11.23 -4.22
C GLY A 72 -30.46 9.81 -4.77
N HIS A 73 -29.94 8.76 -4.12
CA HIS A 73 -30.03 7.37 -4.62
C HIS A 73 -30.35 6.41 -3.47
N LYS A 74 -31.64 6.17 -3.23
CA LYS A 74 -32.13 5.35 -2.09
C LYS A 74 -31.60 3.90 -2.12
N HIS A 75 -31.36 3.35 -3.32
CA HIS A 75 -30.88 1.97 -3.49
C HIS A 75 -29.40 1.81 -3.08
N ASP A 76 -28.55 2.78 -3.44
CA ASP A 76 -27.11 2.73 -3.16
C ASP A 76 -26.80 3.05 -1.68
N ALA A 77 -27.67 3.83 -1.02
CA ALA A 77 -27.58 4.06 0.42
C ALA A 77 -27.82 2.79 1.24
N SER A 78 -28.76 1.93 0.81
CA SER A 78 -29.09 0.67 1.49
C SER A 78 -27.97 -0.36 1.35
N SER A 79 -27.38 -0.49 0.16
CA SER A 79 -26.25 -1.41 -0.06
C SER A 79 -25.03 -0.97 0.76
N LEU A 80 -24.70 0.32 0.76
CA LEU A 80 -23.57 0.83 1.55
C LEU A 80 -23.73 0.54 3.05
N GLN A 81 -24.92 0.77 3.61
CA GLN A 81 -25.20 0.44 5.01
C GLN A 81 -25.03 -1.05 5.30
N GLN A 82 -25.46 -1.92 4.38
CA GLN A 82 -25.28 -3.37 4.51
C GLN A 82 -23.79 -3.75 4.51
N VAL A 83 -22.99 -3.20 3.59
CA VAL A 83 -21.54 -3.45 3.57
C VAL A 83 -20.89 -2.96 4.85
N GLN A 84 -21.25 -1.77 5.32
CA GLN A 84 -20.71 -1.20 6.55
C GLN A 84 -21.06 -2.06 7.78
N ALA A 85 -22.31 -2.52 7.90
CA ALA A 85 -22.73 -3.38 9.00
C ALA A 85 -22.00 -4.75 8.97
N SER A 86 -21.80 -5.31 7.78
CA SER A 86 -21.01 -6.53 7.58
C SER A 86 -19.56 -6.31 8.00
N LEU A 87 -18.94 -5.21 7.56
CA LEU A 87 -17.58 -4.83 7.93
C LEU A 87 -17.42 -4.68 9.43
N ASP A 88 -18.30 -3.91 10.09
CA ASP A 88 -18.24 -3.65 11.53
C ASP A 88 -18.37 -4.95 12.34
N LYS A 89 -19.28 -5.83 11.94
CA LYS A 89 -19.45 -7.17 12.55
C LYS A 89 -18.19 -8.02 12.42
N LYS A 90 -17.56 -8.03 11.24
CA LYS A 90 -16.31 -8.78 11.02
C LYS A 90 -15.13 -8.15 11.75
N GLU A 91 -15.06 -6.83 11.80
CA GLU A 91 -14.04 -6.09 12.53
C GLU A 91 -14.09 -6.40 14.03
N MET A 92 -15.28 -6.41 14.64
CA MET A 92 -15.44 -6.80 16.03
C MET A 92 -14.92 -8.22 16.28
N LYS A 93 -15.37 -9.21 15.49
CA LYS A 93 -14.94 -10.61 15.63
C LYS A 93 -13.42 -10.80 15.46
N ILE A 94 -12.83 -10.19 14.43
CA ILE A 94 -11.38 -10.30 14.17
C ILE A 94 -10.58 -9.59 15.27
N LYS A 95 -11.06 -8.44 15.77
CA LYS A 95 -10.43 -7.77 16.92
C LYS A 95 -10.44 -8.67 18.16
N GLU A 96 -11.57 -9.34 18.45
CA GLU A 96 -11.65 -10.30 19.55
C GLU A 96 -10.62 -11.43 19.41
N LEU A 97 -10.49 -12.02 18.22
CA LEU A 97 -9.48 -13.04 17.93
C LEU A 97 -8.03 -12.51 18.08
N SER A 98 -7.82 -11.22 17.79
CA SER A 98 -6.51 -10.57 17.84
C SER A 98 -6.12 -10.00 19.22
N LYS A 99 -7.01 -10.01 20.23
CA LYS A 99 -6.79 -9.36 21.54
C LYS A 99 -5.49 -9.77 22.25
N LYS A 100 -4.97 -10.96 21.95
CA LYS A 100 -3.74 -11.51 22.55
C LYS A 100 -2.49 -11.35 21.66
N LYS A 101 -2.59 -10.68 20.51
CA LYS A 101 -1.51 -10.61 19.49
C LYS A 101 -1.03 -9.18 19.28
N GLU A 102 0.16 -8.87 19.78
CA GLU A 102 0.83 -7.59 19.50
C GLU A 102 1.68 -7.68 18.23
N TRP A 103 1.09 -7.47 17.05
CA TRP A 103 1.80 -7.46 15.75
C TRP A 103 2.84 -6.34 15.59
N LYS A 104 3.03 -5.49 16.60
CA LYS A 104 4.08 -4.45 16.63
C LYS A 104 5.46 -5.03 16.99
N LYS A 105 5.49 -6.14 17.74
CA LYS A 105 6.71 -6.72 18.29
C LYS A 105 6.99 -8.12 17.75
N SER A 106 5.95 -8.86 17.42
CA SER A 106 6.06 -10.22 16.87
C SER A 106 5.43 -10.30 15.50
N ARG A 107 6.17 -10.84 14.54
CA ARG A 107 5.62 -11.27 13.25
C ARG A 107 4.69 -12.47 13.47
N PRO A 108 3.65 -12.66 12.65
CA PRO A 108 2.94 -13.93 12.54
C PRO A 108 3.92 -15.08 12.32
N THR A 109 3.82 -16.10 13.15
CA THR A 109 4.67 -17.30 13.13
C THR A 109 3.92 -18.53 12.65
N THR A 110 2.59 -18.51 12.69
CA THR A 110 1.75 -19.62 12.22
C THR A 110 0.86 -19.18 11.06
N PRO A 111 0.43 -20.11 10.18
CA PRO A 111 -0.49 -19.77 9.09
C PRO A 111 -1.77 -19.07 9.56
N SER A 112 -2.34 -19.50 10.70
CA SER A 112 -3.52 -18.87 11.28
C SER A 112 -3.26 -17.44 11.76
N GLU A 113 -2.05 -17.15 12.25
CA GLU A 113 -1.65 -15.79 12.61
C GLU A 113 -1.47 -14.91 11.37
N VAL A 114 -0.92 -15.47 10.28
CA VAL A 114 -0.77 -14.77 9.00
C VAL A 114 -2.15 -14.42 8.44
N ASP A 115 -3.08 -15.38 8.43
CA ASP A 115 -4.47 -15.14 7.99
C ASP A 115 -5.16 -14.06 8.83
N LEU A 116 -4.97 -14.10 10.16
CA LEU A 116 -5.54 -13.10 11.05
C LEU A 116 -4.96 -11.70 10.80
N PHE A 117 -3.65 -11.61 10.55
CA PHE A 117 -2.98 -10.37 10.23
C PHE A 117 -3.44 -9.80 8.88
N LEU A 118 -3.52 -10.64 7.84
CA LEU A 118 -4.00 -10.23 6.52
C LEU A 118 -5.49 -9.85 6.54
N ALA A 119 -6.32 -10.53 7.33
CA ALA A 119 -7.73 -10.17 7.51
C ALA A 119 -7.90 -8.80 8.18
N LEU A 120 -7.04 -8.46 9.16
CA LEU A 120 -7.01 -7.11 9.74
C LEU A 120 -6.67 -6.04 8.70
N ILE A 121 -5.74 -6.32 7.80
CA ILE A 121 -5.39 -5.43 6.68
C ILE A 121 -6.57 -5.29 5.73
N ASP A 122 -7.19 -6.39 5.30
CA ASP A 122 -8.34 -6.38 4.38
C ASP A 122 -9.48 -5.51 4.94
N ILE A 123 -9.81 -5.67 6.23
CA ILE A 123 -10.82 -4.84 6.92
C ILE A 123 -10.44 -3.37 6.90
N LYS A 124 -9.18 -3.04 7.19
CA LYS A 124 -8.71 -1.64 7.19
C LYS A 124 -8.77 -1.02 5.80
N VAL A 125 -8.40 -1.77 4.76
CA VAL A 125 -8.49 -1.32 3.37
C VAL A 125 -9.95 -1.07 2.98
N VAL A 126 -10.85 -2.04 3.21
CA VAL A 126 -12.29 -1.85 2.91
C VAL A 126 -12.88 -0.68 3.69
N SER A 127 -12.52 -0.53 4.96
CA SER A 127 -12.91 0.61 5.80
C SER A 127 -12.49 1.95 5.17
N ARG A 128 -11.29 2.02 4.58
CA ARG A 128 -10.80 3.23 3.90
C ARG A 128 -11.55 3.51 2.60
N VAL A 129 -11.86 2.47 1.81
CA VAL A 129 -12.63 2.58 0.56
C VAL A 129 -14.04 3.10 0.85
N LEU A 130 -14.71 2.57 1.87
CA LEU A 130 -16.05 3.07 2.28
C LEU A 130 -16.04 4.52 2.78
N ARG A 131 -14.87 5.10 3.08
CA ARG A 131 -14.68 6.53 3.43
C ARG A 131 -14.26 7.40 2.25
N MET A 132 -14.25 6.89 1.02
CA MET A 132 -14.00 7.72 -0.16
C MET A 132 -15.16 8.72 -0.33
N ALA A 133 -14.84 9.94 -0.77
CA ALA A 133 -15.85 10.99 -0.98
C ALA A 133 -16.88 10.58 -2.04
N HIS A 134 -16.43 9.84 -3.04
CA HIS A 134 -17.24 9.23 -4.07
C HIS A 134 -16.80 7.77 -4.21
N ILE A 135 -17.74 6.86 -4.03
CA ILE A 135 -17.54 5.42 -4.22
C ILE A 135 -18.43 4.97 -5.39
N SER A 136 -17.84 4.27 -6.36
CA SER A 136 -18.60 3.71 -7.47
C SER A 136 -19.34 2.43 -7.06
N LYS A 137 -20.32 2.01 -7.86
CA LYS A 137 -21.03 0.73 -7.63
C LYS A 137 -20.07 -0.46 -7.69
N GLU A 138 -19.13 -0.45 -8.62
CA GLU A 138 -18.11 -1.50 -8.76
C GLU A 138 -17.20 -1.55 -7.54
N GLN A 139 -16.78 -0.41 -7.01
CA GLN A 139 -15.98 -0.33 -5.78
C GLN A 139 -16.77 -0.82 -4.56
N LEU A 140 -18.08 -0.57 -4.52
CA LEU A 140 -18.94 -1.10 -3.44
C LEU A 140 -19.10 -2.62 -3.54
N LEU A 141 -19.32 -3.16 -4.75
CA LEU A 141 -19.34 -4.61 -5.00
C LEU A 141 -18.00 -5.25 -4.64
N TRP A 142 -16.89 -4.58 -4.94
CA TRP A 142 -15.57 -5.03 -4.52
C TRP A 142 -15.46 -5.11 -3.00
N CYS A 143 -15.99 -4.14 -2.24
CA CYS A 143 -16.00 -4.21 -0.78
C CYS A 143 -16.80 -5.42 -0.27
N GLU A 144 -17.96 -5.71 -0.87
CA GLU A 144 -18.79 -6.88 -0.54
C GLU A 144 -18.04 -8.18 -0.82
N GLU A 145 -17.49 -8.32 -2.03
CA GLU A 145 -16.72 -9.49 -2.43
C GLU A 145 -15.50 -9.66 -1.53
N LYS A 146 -14.73 -8.60 -1.28
CA LYS A 146 -13.54 -8.64 -0.43
C LYS A 146 -13.90 -9.09 0.98
N MET A 147 -15.01 -8.60 1.54
CA MET A 147 -15.48 -9.04 2.84
C MET A 147 -16.00 -10.47 2.82
N SER A 148 -16.61 -10.95 1.72
CA SER A 148 -17.08 -12.34 1.59
C SER A 148 -15.96 -13.37 1.72
N LYS A 149 -14.71 -13.00 1.38
CA LYS A 149 -13.50 -13.85 1.49
C LYS A 149 -13.06 -14.11 2.93
N LEU A 150 -13.68 -13.46 3.92
CA LEU A 150 -13.43 -13.66 5.34
C LEU A 150 -14.57 -14.47 5.96
N ASP A 151 -14.39 -15.77 6.11
CA ASP A 151 -15.34 -16.61 6.85
C ASP A 151 -14.97 -16.63 8.34
N LEU A 152 -15.98 -16.36 9.17
CA LEU A 152 -15.89 -16.23 10.63
C LEU A 152 -16.98 -17.07 11.32
N SER A 153 -17.38 -18.17 10.68
CA SER A 153 -18.19 -19.21 11.32
C SER A 153 -17.41 -19.88 12.47
N ASP A 154 -18.13 -20.46 13.43
CA ASP A 154 -17.55 -21.33 14.46
C ASP A 154 -16.41 -20.72 15.28
N ASN A 155 -16.41 -19.39 15.45
CA ASN A 155 -15.37 -18.62 16.13
C ASN A 155 -13.94 -18.83 15.57
N LYS A 156 -13.81 -19.29 14.32
CA LYS A 156 -12.53 -19.44 13.62
C LYS A 156 -12.50 -18.55 12.40
N LEU A 157 -11.31 -18.06 12.06
CA LEU A 157 -11.10 -17.33 10.81
C LEU A 157 -10.66 -18.31 9.72
N ARG A 158 -11.35 -18.26 8.57
CA ARG A 158 -10.92 -18.85 7.30
C ARG A 158 -10.87 -17.74 6.28
N ARG A 159 -9.67 -17.48 5.75
CA ARG A 159 -9.45 -16.45 4.73
C ARG A 159 -9.20 -17.13 3.39
N ASP A 160 -9.97 -16.76 2.38
CA ASP A 160 -9.68 -17.14 0.99
C ASP A 160 -8.54 -16.25 0.45
N ALA A 161 -7.48 -16.89 -0.05
CA ALA A 161 -6.29 -16.22 -0.57
C ALA A 161 -6.44 -15.69 -2.00
N SER A 162 -7.56 -15.97 -2.67
CA SER A 162 -7.83 -15.52 -4.04
C SER A 162 -7.73 -13.99 -4.13
N PRO A 163 -6.95 -13.44 -5.09
CA PRO A 163 -6.84 -12.01 -5.24
C PRO A 163 -8.16 -11.43 -5.74
N VAL A 164 -8.63 -10.39 -5.07
CA VAL A 164 -9.77 -9.56 -5.51
C VAL A 164 -9.20 -8.19 -5.85
N LEU A 165 -9.01 -7.93 -7.14
CA LEU A 165 -8.40 -6.70 -7.64
C LEU A 165 -9.37 -5.52 -7.48
N PHE A 166 -8.86 -4.39 -7.02
CA PHE A 166 -9.66 -3.19 -6.86
C PHE A 166 -10.00 -2.59 -8.24
N PRO A 167 -11.28 -2.28 -8.53
CA PRO A 167 -11.66 -1.66 -9.79
C PRO A 167 -11.12 -0.22 -9.86
N CYS A 168 -10.41 0.10 -10.95
CA CYS A 168 -9.78 1.40 -11.19
C CYS A 168 -10.72 2.39 -11.87
#